data_AF-A0A932R7F0-F1
#
_entry.id   AF-A0A932R7F0-F1
#
_cell.length_a   1.000
_cell.length_b   1.000
_cell.length_c   1.000
_cell.angle_alpha   90.00
_cell.angle_beta   90.00
_cell.angle_gamma   90.00
#
_symmetry.space_group_name_H-M   'P 1'
#
loop_
_entity.id
_entity.type
_entity.pdbx_description
1 polymer ?
#
loop_
_entity_poly.entity_id
_entity_poly.type
_entity_poly.pdbx_seq_one_letter_code
_entity_poly.pdbx_strand_id
1 'polypeptide(L)'
;LSSNSPFWLGMDAGLKSYRCKVFDKFPRTNLPDYFPSWGEYENFIKLLIKTNCIDNAKKIWWDIRPHPFFNTLEFRVCDIPMRVEETIALAALIQATVAKLYKLYAANQGFRLYRRALLMENKWRAARYGIDGKLIDFGKQTEVPERELIEEYLEFVDDVLDELDSRKEVEYVREIMKMGTGADRQLKVFRETGDMKAVVDYIIEETEVGLGEAVSDIPTAKAV
;
A
#
# COMPACT_ATOMS: atom_id res chain seq x y z
N LEU A 1 5.36 -0.91 4.49
CA LEU A 1 4.30 -1.59 5.30
C LEU A 1 3.58 -2.73 4.56
N SER A 2 2.85 -2.47 3.48
CA SER A 2 2.01 -3.49 2.82
C SER A 2 2.76 -4.39 1.81
N SER A 3 4.08 -4.47 1.84
CA SER A 3 4.83 -5.29 0.87
C SER A 3 4.64 -6.78 1.15
N ASN A 4 4.08 -7.50 0.17
CA ASN A 4 3.74 -8.93 0.33
C ASN A 4 3.91 -9.74 -0.97
N SER A 5 4.70 -9.25 -1.93
CA SER A 5 4.89 -9.93 -3.22
C SER A 5 6.36 -10.03 -3.63
N PRO A 6 7.21 -10.75 -2.86
CA PRO A 6 8.64 -10.86 -3.17
C PRO A 6 8.97 -11.84 -4.30
N PHE A 7 8.07 -12.79 -4.58
CA PHE A 7 8.27 -13.83 -5.59
C PHE A 7 7.46 -13.56 -6.87
N TRP A 8 8.02 -13.95 -8.01
CA TRP A 8 7.33 -13.96 -9.30
C TRP A 8 7.70 -15.22 -10.07
N LEU A 9 6.69 -16.00 -10.50
CA LEU A 9 6.89 -17.30 -11.18
C LEU A 9 7.84 -18.24 -10.42
N GLY A 10 7.74 -18.24 -9.08
CA GLY A 10 8.58 -19.07 -8.20
C GLY A 10 10.00 -18.57 -7.99
N MET A 11 10.37 -17.41 -8.55
CA MET A 11 11.70 -16.82 -8.40
C MET A 11 11.66 -15.63 -7.46
N ASP A 12 12.69 -15.48 -6.62
CA ASP A 12 12.91 -14.24 -5.85
C ASP A 12 13.13 -13.10 -6.85
N ALA A 13 12.20 -12.15 -6.89
CA ALA A 13 12.25 -11.03 -7.83
C ALA A 13 13.20 -9.91 -7.35
N GLY A 14 13.73 -10.04 -6.13
CA GLY A 14 14.55 -9.05 -5.45
C GLY A 14 13.76 -7.82 -4.97
N LEU A 15 12.47 -7.72 -5.22
CA LEU A 15 11.63 -6.64 -4.70
C LEU A 15 10.85 -7.15 -3.48
N LYS A 16 10.45 -6.26 -2.58
CA LYS A 16 9.50 -6.60 -1.50
C LYS A 16 8.05 -6.52 -2.00
N SER A 17 7.79 -5.64 -2.97
CA SER A 17 6.53 -5.58 -3.71
C SER A 17 6.81 -5.65 -5.21
N TYR A 18 6.72 -6.84 -5.79
CA TYR A 18 6.84 -7.02 -7.24
C TYR A 18 5.54 -6.65 -7.96
N ARG A 19 4.39 -6.72 -7.28
CA ARG A 19 3.07 -6.38 -7.83
C ARG A 19 3.09 -5.04 -8.55
N CYS A 20 3.67 -3.99 -7.94
CA CYS A 20 3.71 -2.68 -8.57
C CYS A 20 4.43 -2.67 -9.93
N LYS A 21 5.44 -3.54 -10.13
CA LYS A 21 6.20 -3.66 -11.39
C LYS A 21 5.48 -4.44 -12.47
N VAL A 22 4.56 -5.33 -12.09
CA VAL A 22 3.61 -5.92 -13.04
C VAL A 22 2.72 -4.82 -13.62
N PHE A 23 2.23 -3.92 -12.76
CA PHE A 23 1.38 -2.81 -13.19
C PHE A 23 2.12 -1.75 -14.01
N ASP A 24 3.42 -1.49 -13.78
CA ASP A 24 4.22 -0.52 -14.55
C ASP A 24 4.18 -0.74 -16.07
N LYS A 25 3.86 -1.96 -16.52
CA LYS A 25 3.74 -2.31 -17.96
C LYS A 25 2.47 -1.75 -18.62
N PHE A 26 1.48 -1.35 -17.84
CA PHE A 26 0.21 -0.83 -18.36
C PHE A 26 0.23 0.71 -18.46
N PRO A 27 -0.51 1.30 -19.42
CA PRO A 27 -0.61 2.74 -19.55
C PRO A 27 -1.35 3.36 -18.35
N ARG A 28 -0.99 4.60 -17.99
CA ARG A 28 -1.66 5.41 -16.95
C ARG A 28 -1.69 4.72 -15.59
N THR A 29 -0.55 4.21 -15.19
CA THR A 29 -0.28 3.57 -13.90
C THR A 29 0.57 4.48 -13.02
N ASN A 30 0.87 4.03 -11.81
CA ASN A 30 1.66 4.76 -10.81
C ASN A 30 0.92 5.94 -10.18
N LEU A 31 1.67 6.83 -9.50
CA LEU A 31 1.13 8.00 -8.85
C LEU A 31 0.37 8.86 -9.87
N PRO A 32 -0.80 9.43 -9.50
CA PRO A 32 -1.48 10.41 -10.33
C PRO A 32 -0.59 11.65 -10.55
N ASP A 33 -0.87 12.38 -11.62
CA ASP A 33 -0.33 13.74 -11.78
C ASP A 33 -1.03 14.71 -10.82
N TYR A 34 -0.43 15.88 -10.65
CA TYR A 34 -1.04 16.96 -9.86
C TYR A 34 -2.14 17.66 -10.66
N PHE A 35 -3.31 17.80 -10.04
CA PHE A 35 -4.43 18.58 -10.57
C PHE A 35 -4.75 19.72 -9.60
N PRO A 36 -4.77 20.99 -10.04
CA PRO A 36 -5.03 22.12 -9.15
C PRO A 36 -6.51 22.27 -8.77
N SER A 37 -7.41 21.58 -9.49
CA SER A 37 -8.85 21.60 -9.20
C SER A 37 -9.54 20.33 -9.71
N TRP A 38 -10.76 20.09 -9.22
CA TRP A 38 -11.63 19.03 -9.75
C TRP A 38 -11.94 19.23 -11.23
N GLY A 39 -12.15 20.47 -11.69
CA GLY A 39 -12.45 20.77 -13.08
C GLY A 39 -11.31 20.41 -14.04
N GLU A 40 -10.05 20.63 -13.63
CA GLU A 40 -8.88 20.20 -14.41
C GLU A 40 -8.80 18.68 -14.53
N TYR A 41 -9.08 17.96 -13.43
CA TYR A 41 -9.18 16.50 -13.45
C TYR A 41 -10.28 16.03 -14.40
N GLU A 42 -11.48 16.61 -14.33
CA GLU A 42 -12.57 16.25 -15.25
C GLU A 42 -12.24 16.53 -16.71
N ASN A 43 -11.60 17.67 -17.01
CA ASN A 43 -11.17 18.02 -18.36
C ASN A 43 -10.16 17.02 -18.91
N PHE A 44 -9.22 16.56 -18.07
CA PHE A 44 -8.28 15.50 -18.42
C PHE A 44 -9.01 14.19 -18.78
N ILE A 45 -9.99 13.77 -17.96
CA ILE A 45 -10.80 12.58 -18.26
C ILE A 45 -11.58 12.75 -19.57
N LYS A 46 -12.29 13.88 -19.73
CA LYS A 46 -13.09 14.20 -20.92
C LYS A 46 -12.25 14.18 -22.18
N LEU A 47 -11.02 14.72 -22.12
CA LEU A 47 -10.08 14.69 -23.24
C LEU A 47 -9.74 13.25 -23.63
N LEU A 48 -9.35 12.40 -22.67
CA LEU A 48 -8.99 11.00 -22.95
C LEU A 48 -10.15 10.19 -23.53
N ILE A 49 -11.39 10.45 -23.09
CA ILE A 49 -12.58 9.82 -23.66
C ILE A 49 -12.83 10.34 -25.08
N LYS A 50 -12.79 11.66 -25.27
CA LYS A 50 -13.02 12.31 -26.58
C LYS A 50 -12.01 11.87 -27.64
N THR A 51 -10.77 11.58 -27.24
CA THR A 51 -9.71 11.09 -28.13
C THR A 51 -9.63 9.57 -28.22
N ASN A 52 -10.64 8.83 -27.73
CA ASN A 52 -10.72 7.36 -27.75
C ASN A 52 -9.53 6.65 -27.08
N CYS A 53 -8.86 7.31 -26.13
CA CYS A 53 -7.79 6.68 -25.36
C CYS A 53 -8.31 5.74 -24.27
N ILE A 54 -9.52 6.01 -23.76
CA ILE A 54 -10.25 5.21 -22.77
C ILE A 54 -11.76 5.32 -23.00
N ASP A 55 -12.51 4.26 -22.70
CA ASP A 55 -13.98 4.30 -22.77
C ASP A 55 -14.59 5.06 -21.58
N ASN A 56 -13.93 4.99 -20.43
CA ASN A 56 -14.29 5.68 -19.20
C ASN A 56 -13.11 5.71 -18.22
N ALA A 57 -13.26 6.49 -17.14
CA ALA A 57 -12.24 6.69 -16.12
C ALA A 57 -11.83 5.41 -15.35
N LYS A 58 -12.57 4.28 -15.44
CA LYS A 58 -12.13 3.00 -14.83
C LYS A 58 -10.80 2.51 -15.41
N LYS A 59 -10.46 2.93 -16.65
CA LYS A 59 -9.21 2.59 -17.36
C LYS A 59 -8.01 3.44 -16.94
N ILE A 60 -8.10 4.14 -15.81
CA ILE A 60 -6.98 4.79 -15.11
C ILE A 60 -6.51 3.90 -13.98
N TRP A 61 -5.23 3.53 -13.99
CA TRP A 61 -4.65 2.50 -13.14
C TRP A 61 -3.71 3.11 -12.11
N TRP A 62 -4.02 4.32 -11.66
CA TRP A 62 -3.25 5.01 -10.65
C TRP A 62 -3.29 4.32 -9.29
N ASP A 63 -2.23 4.54 -8.52
CA ASP A 63 -2.08 4.04 -7.14
C ASP A 63 -3.14 4.60 -6.20
N ILE A 64 -3.62 5.81 -6.48
CA ILE A 64 -4.73 6.46 -5.81
C ILE A 64 -5.55 7.23 -6.84
N ARG A 65 -6.88 7.15 -6.78
CA ARG A 65 -7.76 7.86 -7.73
C ARG A 65 -9.13 8.17 -7.14
N PRO A 66 -9.79 9.25 -7.59
CA PRO A 66 -11.23 9.40 -7.40
C PRO A 66 -11.99 8.23 -8.05
N HIS A 67 -12.97 7.66 -7.35
CA HIS A 67 -13.80 6.61 -7.94
C HIS A 67 -14.81 7.24 -8.92
N PRO A 68 -14.98 6.70 -10.14
CA PRO A 68 -15.83 7.33 -11.16
C PRO A 68 -17.34 7.33 -10.87
N PHE A 69 -17.81 6.50 -9.94
CA PHE A 69 -19.25 6.36 -9.64
C PHE A 69 -19.60 6.62 -8.16
N PHE A 70 -18.61 6.60 -7.29
CA PHE A 70 -18.79 6.74 -5.84
C PHE A 70 -17.98 7.94 -5.42
N ASN A 71 -18.52 8.77 -4.52
CA ASN A 71 -17.84 9.95 -4.00
C ASN A 71 -16.77 9.55 -2.98
N THR A 72 -15.78 8.78 -3.44
CA THR A 72 -14.74 8.14 -2.63
C THR A 72 -13.40 8.26 -3.32
N LEU A 73 -12.34 8.17 -2.52
CA LEU A 73 -10.97 8.10 -2.99
C LEU A 73 -10.49 6.64 -2.83
N GLU A 74 -10.17 5.99 -3.94
CA GLU A 74 -9.69 4.60 -3.93
C GLU A 74 -8.18 4.56 -3.79
N PHE A 75 -7.69 3.88 -2.75
CA PHE A 75 -6.29 3.51 -2.57
C PHE A 75 -6.05 2.12 -3.14
N ARG A 76 -5.10 2.00 -4.06
CA ARG A 76 -4.83 0.79 -4.86
C ARG A 76 -3.36 0.38 -4.85
N VAL A 77 -2.56 1.06 -4.03
CA VAL A 77 -1.10 0.86 -3.93
C VAL A 77 -0.73 -0.44 -3.22
N CYS A 78 -1.51 -0.86 -2.21
CA CYS A 78 -1.14 -1.96 -1.33
C CYS A 78 -1.13 -3.33 -2.04
N ASP A 79 -0.21 -4.20 -1.63
CA ASP A 79 -0.39 -5.64 -1.83
C ASP A 79 -1.39 -6.15 -0.79
N ILE A 80 -1.93 -7.36 -1.02
CA ILE A 80 -2.81 -8.03 -0.06
C ILE A 80 -1.95 -8.48 1.13
N PRO A 81 -2.20 -8.03 2.37
CA PRO A 81 -1.50 -8.52 3.56
C PRO A 81 -1.82 -9.98 3.88
N MET A 82 -1.05 -10.62 4.75
CA MET A 82 -1.32 -12.02 5.13
C MET A 82 -2.36 -12.11 6.24
N ARG A 83 -2.37 -11.16 7.18
CA ARG A 83 -3.31 -11.16 8.31
C ARG A 83 -4.41 -10.11 8.17
N VAL A 84 -5.56 -10.37 8.79
CA VAL A 84 -6.69 -9.43 8.81
C VAL A 84 -6.33 -8.16 9.58
N GLU A 85 -5.63 -8.28 10.70
CA GLU A 85 -5.19 -7.15 11.53
C GLU A 85 -4.27 -6.21 10.75
N GLU A 86 -3.39 -6.75 9.89
CA GLU A 86 -2.53 -5.93 9.01
C GLU A 86 -3.37 -5.14 8.01
N THR A 87 -4.43 -5.75 7.47
CA THR A 87 -5.36 -5.10 6.54
C THR A 87 -6.12 -3.98 7.24
N ILE A 88 -6.63 -4.24 8.45
CA ILE A 88 -7.35 -3.25 9.27
C ILE A 88 -6.40 -2.10 9.64
N ALA A 89 -5.16 -2.39 10.06
CA ALA A 89 -4.17 -1.37 10.39
C ALA A 89 -3.86 -0.44 9.22
N LEU A 90 -3.69 -0.99 8.01
CA LEU A 90 -3.48 -0.19 6.81
C LEU A 90 -4.70 0.66 6.46
N ALA A 91 -5.92 0.11 6.60
CA ALA A 91 -7.15 0.85 6.36
C ALA A 91 -7.35 2.00 7.36
N ALA A 92 -7.12 1.73 8.65
CA ALA A 92 -7.17 2.72 9.72
C ALA A 92 -6.13 3.83 9.52
N LEU A 93 -4.89 3.47 9.17
CA LEU A 93 -3.83 4.44 8.88
C LEU A 93 -4.21 5.33 7.67
N ILE A 94 -4.75 4.75 6.60
CA ILE A 94 -5.25 5.52 5.44
C ILE A 94 -6.38 6.47 5.85
N GLN A 95 -7.34 6.02 6.64
CA GLN A 95 -8.43 6.85 7.15
C GLN A 95 -7.92 8.01 8.00
N ALA A 96 -7.03 7.74 8.95
CA ALA A 96 -6.39 8.74 9.80
C ALA A 96 -5.61 9.76 8.97
N THR A 97 -4.91 9.30 7.93
CA THR A 97 -4.19 10.18 7.01
C THR A 97 -5.13 11.14 6.29
N VAL A 98 -6.24 10.63 5.75
CA VAL A 98 -7.23 11.46 5.05
C VAL A 98 -7.87 12.46 6.01
N ALA A 99 -8.23 12.03 7.23
CA ALA A 99 -8.78 12.91 8.26
C ALA A 99 -7.78 14.01 8.67
N LYS A 100 -6.51 13.66 8.88
CA LYS A 100 -5.45 14.60 9.20
C LYS A 100 -5.25 15.63 8.08
N LEU A 101 -5.18 15.18 6.84
CA LEU A 101 -5.06 16.06 5.67
C LEU A 101 -6.27 16.99 5.53
N TYR A 102 -7.48 16.50 5.80
CA TYR A 102 -8.69 17.33 5.80
C TYR A 102 -8.66 18.38 6.92
N LYS A 103 -8.25 18.01 8.14
CA LYS A 103 -8.10 18.92 9.28
C LYS A 103 -7.13 20.06 8.96
N LEU A 104 -5.98 19.75 8.38
CA LEU A 104 -4.98 20.74 7.94
C LEU A 104 -5.53 21.65 6.84
N TYR A 105 -6.21 21.06 5.84
CA TYR A 105 -6.85 21.82 4.77
C TYR A 105 -7.89 22.82 5.30
N ALA A 106 -8.75 22.38 6.24
CA ALA A 106 -9.74 23.25 6.89
C ALA A 106 -9.10 24.40 7.70
N ALA A 107 -7.88 24.20 8.19
CA ALA A 107 -7.06 25.22 8.85
C ALA A 107 -6.23 26.09 7.88
N ASN A 108 -6.45 25.99 6.56
CA ASN A 108 -5.66 26.65 5.50
C ASN A 108 -4.16 26.32 5.54
N GLN A 109 -3.80 25.12 6.02
CA GLN A 109 -2.44 24.62 6.02
C GLN A 109 -2.23 23.71 4.80
N GLY A 110 -1.17 23.97 4.03
CA GLY A 110 -0.81 23.20 2.83
C GLY A 110 0.59 22.60 2.94
N PHE A 111 0.91 21.74 1.96
CA PHE A 111 2.22 21.10 1.86
C PHE A 111 2.99 21.57 0.64
N ARG A 112 4.31 21.45 0.70
CA ARG A 112 5.17 21.65 -0.46
C ARG A 112 4.86 20.59 -1.51
N LEU A 113 4.58 21.04 -2.74
CA LEU A 113 4.42 20.16 -3.87
C LEU A 113 5.78 19.72 -4.40
N TYR A 114 6.00 18.41 -4.47
CA TYR A 114 7.17 17.82 -5.08
C TYR A 114 6.84 17.30 -6.49
N ARG A 115 7.84 17.36 -7.37
CA ARG A 115 7.72 16.79 -8.72
C ARG A 115 7.46 15.30 -8.61
N ARG A 116 6.52 14.79 -9.42
CA ARG A 116 6.18 13.35 -9.48
C ARG A 116 7.41 12.44 -9.65
N ALA A 117 8.40 12.88 -10.43
CA ALA A 117 9.65 12.13 -10.61
C ALA A 117 10.40 11.86 -9.29
N LEU A 118 10.38 12.80 -8.34
CA LEU A 118 10.98 12.61 -7.01
C LEU A 118 10.15 11.64 -6.15
N LEU A 119 8.83 11.77 -6.18
CA LEU A 119 7.94 10.85 -5.44
C LEU A 119 8.08 9.40 -5.94
N MET A 120 8.28 9.23 -7.24
CA MET A 120 8.53 7.92 -7.86
C MET A 120 9.83 7.26 -7.38
N GLU A 121 10.85 8.03 -6.99
CA GLU A 121 12.08 7.50 -6.40
C GLU A 121 11.80 6.84 -5.05
N ASN A 122 11.09 7.52 -4.16
CA ASN A 122 10.68 6.94 -2.87
C ASN A 122 9.75 5.74 -3.06
N LYS A 123 8.84 5.78 -4.05
CA LYS A 123 8.02 4.61 -4.38
C LYS A 123 8.87 3.41 -4.80
N TRP A 124 9.90 3.61 -5.64
CA TRP A 124 10.79 2.53 -6.05
C TRP A 124 11.58 1.96 -4.87
N ARG A 125 12.11 2.83 -3.99
CA ARG A 125 12.85 2.44 -2.79
C ARG A 125 11.97 1.62 -1.85
N ALA A 126 10.74 2.05 -1.59
CA ALA A 126 9.77 1.31 -0.78
C ALA A 126 9.45 -0.06 -1.40
N ALA A 127 9.22 -0.13 -2.72
CA ALA A 127 8.95 -1.39 -3.41
C ALA A 127 10.14 -2.37 -3.39
N ARG A 128 11.37 -1.84 -3.46
CA ARG A 128 12.61 -2.64 -3.46
C ARG A 128 12.98 -3.13 -2.08
N TYR A 129 12.98 -2.25 -1.09
CA TYR A 129 13.58 -2.51 0.22
C TYR A 129 12.57 -2.72 1.34
N GLY A 130 11.31 -2.32 1.15
CA GLY A 130 10.30 -2.37 2.20
C GLY A 130 10.73 -1.55 3.44
N ILE A 131 10.25 -1.96 4.61
CA ILE A 131 10.48 -1.22 5.86
C ILE A 131 11.95 -1.19 6.32
N ASP A 132 12.79 -2.09 5.83
CA ASP A 132 14.23 -2.11 6.14
C ASP A 132 15.04 -1.22 5.17
N GLY A 133 14.35 -0.52 4.27
CA GLY A 133 14.93 0.47 3.37
C GLY A 133 15.13 1.84 4.01
N LYS A 134 15.50 2.79 3.14
CA LYS A 134 15.54 4.22 3.46
C LYS A 134 14.75 4.96 2.40
N LEU A 135 14.06 6.03 2.75
CA LEU A 135 13.43 6.97 1.82
C LEU A 135 14.17 8.30 1.84
N ILE A 136 13.95 9.14 0.84
CA ILE A 136 14.55 10.47 0.72
C ILE A 136 13.63 11.47 1.41
N ASP A 137 14.16 12.18 2.40
CA ASP A 137 13.59 13.43 2.89
C ASP A 137 14.03 14.56 1.95
N PHE A 138 13.11 15.07 1.14
CA PHE A 138 13.41 16.13 0.17
C PHE A 138 13.56 17.52 0.78
N GLY A 139 13.15 17.71 2.04
CA GLY A 139 13.40 18.93 2.80
C GLY A 139 14.84 18.98 3.30
N LYS A 140 15.28 17.89 3.95
CA LYS A 140 16.64 17.73 4.47
C LYS A 140 17.67 17.33 3.41
N GLN A 141 17.21 16.85 2.24
CA GLN A 141 18.04 16.31 1.15
C GLN A 141 18.93 15.14 1.59
N THR A 142 18.41 14.27 2.44
CA THR A 142 19.12 13.09 2.96
C THR A 142 18.25 11.85 2.84
N GLU A 143 18.87 10.67 2.85
CA GLU A 143 18.13 9.44 3.09
C GLU A 143 17.91 9.22 4.59
N VAL A 144 16.72 8.73 4.94
CA VAL A 144 16.26 8.46 6.31
C VAL A 144 15.71 7.03 6.37
N PRO A 145 16.01 6.24 7.40
CA PRO A 145 15.43 4.91 7.59
C PRO A 145 13.90 4.91 7.53
N GLU A 146 13.31 3.97 6.80
CA GLU A 146 11.85 3.93 6.60
C GLU A 146 11.10 3.69 7.92
N ARG A 147 11.68 2.91 8.83
CA ARG A 147 11.13 2.70 10.19
C ARG A 147 10.99 3.99 10.99
N GLU A 148 11.97 4.88 10.92
CA GLU A 148 11.92 6.18 11.60
C GLU A 148 10.82 7.05 10.99
N LEU A 149 10.72 7.08 9.65
CA LEU A 149 9.67 7.82 8.95
C LEU A 149 8.27 7.28 9.22
N ILE A 150 8.12 5.97 9.46
CA ILE A 150 6.84 5.39 9.86
C ILE A 150 6.45 5.87 11.26
N GLU A 151 7.37 5.93 12.22
CA GLU A 151 7.06 6.50 13.55
C GLU A 151 6.70 7.98 13.46
N GLU A 152 7.45 8.79 12.69
CA GLU A 152 7.07 10.19 12.41
C GLU A 152 5.67 10.29 11.77
N TYR A 153 5.31 9.34 10.91
CA TYR A 153 4.00 9.30 10.28
C TYR A 153 2.88 8.91 11.27
N LEU A 154 3.15 8.00 12.20
CA LEU A 154 2.22 7.66 13.28
C LEU A 154 2.00 8.87 14.21
N GLU A 155 3.05 9.59 14.57
CA GLU A 155 2.96 10.85 15.33
C GLU A 155 2.17 11.92 14.57
N PHE A 156 2.36 12.02 13.25
CA PHE A 156 1.67 12.99 12.42
C PHE A 156 0.14 12.82 12.43
N VAL A 157 -0.36 11.58 12.48
CA VAL A 157 -1.80 11.28 12.48
C VAL A 157 -2.40 11.12 13.87
N ASP A 158 -1.60 11.19 14.94
CA ASP A 158 -2.02 10.85 16.31
C ASP A 158 -3.24 11.65 16.80
N ASP A 159 -3.30 12.95 16.49
CA ASP A 159 -4.32 13.89 16.95
C ASP A 159 -5.70 13.74 16.30
N VAL A 160 -5.88 12.76 15.40
CA VAL A 160 -7.18 12.40 14.83
C VAL A 160 -7.63 10.98 15.19
N LEU A 161 -6.77 10.20 15.87
CA LEU A 161 -7.06 8.78 16.12
C LEU A 161 -8.21 8.56 17.12
N ASP A 162 -8.30 9.38 18.16
CA ASP A 162 -9.33 9.24 19.19
C ASP A 162 -10.73 9.59 18.66
N GLU A 163 -10.82 10.59 17.77
CA GLU A 163 -12.09 10.95 17.12
C GLU A 163 -12.56 9.87 16.14
N LEU A 164 -11.62 9.17 15.52
CA LEU A 164 -11.90 8.08 14.57
C LEU A 164 -12.14 6.72 15.25
N ASP A 165 -11.90 6.61 16.55
CA ASP A 165 -11.93 5.34 17.31
C ASP A 165 -11.09 4.23 16.65
N SER A 166 -9.91 4.60 16.12
CA SER A 166 -9.04 3.69 15.35
C SER A 166 -7.60 3.60 15.86
N ARG A 167 -7.35 4.13 17.06
CA ARG A 167 -6.01 4.17 17.69
C ARG A 167 -5.37 2.78 17.78
N LYS A 168 -6.13 1.79 18.26
CA LYS A 168 -5.66 0.42 18.44
C LYS A 168 -5.22 -0.20 17.11
N GLU A 169 -5.99 0.02 16.07
CA GLU A 169 -5.75 -0.50 14.73
C GLU A 169 -4.51 0.15 14.11
N VAL A 170 -4.34 1.46 14.28
CA VAL A 170 -3.15 2.18 13.81
C VAL A 170 -1.89 1.76 14.59
N GLU A 171 -1.99 1.53 15.90
CA GLU A 171 -0.86 1.07 16.72
C GLU A 171 -0.33 -0.31 16.29
N TYR A 172 -1.18 -1.15 15.67
CA TYR A 172 -0.76 -2.44 15.12
C TYR A 172 0.30 -2.31 14.01
N VAL A 173 0.47 -1.13 13.41
CA VAL A 173 1.60 -0.83 12.49
C VAL A 173 2.96 -1.12 13.15
N ARG A 174 3.10 -0.89 14.46
CA ARG A 174 4.33 -1.20 15.20
C ARG A 174 4.59 -2.70 15.29
N GLU A 175 3.53 -3.51 15.43
CA GLU A 175 3.65 -4.96 15.36
C GLU A 175 4.04 -5.43 13.95
N ILE A 176 3.51 -4.81 12.89
CA ILE A 176 3.99 -5.07 11.50
C ILE A 176 5.49 -4.80 11.39
N MET A 177 5.96 -3.66 11.90
CA MET A 177 7.37 -3.32 11.87
C MET A 177 8.23 -4.31 12.64
N LYS A 178 7.77 -4.76 13.81
CA LYS A 178 8.48 -5.72 14.66
C LYS A 178 8.55 -7.11 14.04
N MET A 179 7.46 -7.59 13.44
CA MET A 179 7.40 -8.91 12.78
C MET A 179 8.09 -8.95 11.42
N GLY A 180 8.24 -7.78 10.76
CA GLY A 180 8.56 -7.70 9.34
C GLY A 180 7.29 -7.70 8.50
N THR A 181 7.34 -7.11 7.30
CA THR A 181 6.20 -7.15 6.37
C THR A 181 6.01 -8.57 5.84
N GLY A 182 4.87 -8.84 5.19
CA GLY A 182 4.64 -10.19 4.70
C GLY A 182 5.71 -10.67 3.69
N ALA A 183 6.27 -9.77 2.87
CA ALA A 183 7.43 -10.06 2.04
C ALA A 183 8.68 -10.47 2.84
N ASP A 184 8.95 -9.85 3.99
CA ASP A 184 10.08 -10.21 4.85
C ASP A 184 9.91 -11.62 5.41
N ARG A 185 8.70 -11.94 5.86
CA ARG A 185 8.38 -13.25 6.45
C ARG A 185 8.42 -14.36 5.40
N GLN A 186 7.85 -14.13 4.21
CA GLN A 186 7.95 -15.06 3.07
C GLN A 186 9.41 -15.32 2.66
N LEU A 187 10.23 -14.27 2.53
CA LEU A 187 11.65 -14.41 2.18
C LEU A 187 12.45 -15.13 3.25
N LYS A 188 12.12 -14.94 4.53
CA LYS A 188 12.75 -15.66 5.64
C LYS A 188 12.51 -17.16 5.52
N VAL A 189 11.24 -17.58 5.38
CA VAL A 189 10.88 -19.00 5.21
C VAL A 189 11.61 -19.61 4.02
N PHE A 190 11.59 -18.94 2.87
CA PHE A 190 12.28 -19.44 1.68
C PHE A 190 13.79 -19.58 1.85
N ARG A 191 14.45 -18.65 2.56
CA ARG A 191 15.90 -18.73 2.83
C ARG A 191 16.26 -19.87 3.77
N GLU A 192 15.37 -20.22 4.69
CA GLU A 192 15.56 -21.29 5.66
C GLU A 192 15.29 -22.67 5.05
N THR A 193 14.30 -22.79 4.16
CA THR A 193 13.85 -24.08 3.61
C THR A 193 14.31 -24.36 2.19
N GLY A 194 14.51 -23.32 1.37
CA GLY A 194 14.70 -23.43 -0.08
C GLY A 194 13.47 -23.92 -0.85
N ASP A 195 12.31 -24.02 -0.20
CA ASP A 195 11.10 -24.62 -0.78
C ASP A 195 9.95 -23.60 -0.85
N MET A 196 9.42 -23.42 -2.07
CA MET A 196 8.27 -22.54 -2.31
C MET A 196 6.97 -23.11 -1.71
N LYS A 197 6.85 -24.44 -1.57
CA LYS A 197 5.68 -25.05 -0.92
C LYS A 197 5.61 -24.64 0.55
N ALA A 198 6.74 -24.68 1.26
CA ALA A 198 6.82 -24.20 2.64
C ALA A 198 6.43 -22.71 2.77
N VAL A 199 6.73 -21.87 1.77
CA VAL A 199 6.27 -20.47 1.76
C VAL A 199 4.76 -20.39 1.61
N VAL A 200 4.16 -21.20 0.73
CA VAL A 200 2.70 -21.24 0.54
C VAL A 200 2.01 -21.76 1.79
N ASP A 201 2.51 -22.85 2.38
CA ASP A 201 1.99 -23.41 3.63
C ASP A 201 2.03 -22.36 4.76
N TYR A 202 3.15 -21.63 4.88
CA TYR A 202 3.26 -20.52 5.82
C TYR A 202 2.25 -19.38 5.56
N ILE A 203 2.00 -19.02 4.30
CA ILE A 203 0.99 -18.00 3.96
C ILE A 203 -0.41 -18.47 4.36
N ILE A 204 -0.73 -19.76 4.18
CA ILE A 204 -2.01 -20.35 4.59
C ILE A 204 -2.15 -20.25 6.11
N GLU A 205 -1.14 -20.70 6.86
CA GLU A 205 -1.13 -20.63 8.33
C GLU A 205 -1.33 -19.19 8.82
N GLU A 206 -0.64 -18.20 8.23
CA GLU A 206 -0.78 -16.79 8.59
C GLU A 206 -2.18 -16.23 8.26
N THR A 207 -2.80 -16.71 7.18
CA THR A 207 -4.14 -16.28 6.76
C THR A 207 -5.22 -16.86 7.67
N GLU A 208 -4.98 -18.03 8.24
CA GLU A 208 -5.90 -18.72 9.16
C GLU A 208 -5.82 -18.19 10.59
N VAL A 209 -4.80 -17.39 10.94
CA VAL A 209 -4.69 -16.75 12.26
C VAL A 209 -5.97 -15.97 12.59
N GLY A 210 -6.56 -16.28 13.75
CA GLY A 210 -7.79 -15.63 14.23
C GLY A 210 -9.07 -16.37 13.81
N LEU A 211 -8.98 -17.34 12.90
CA LEU A 211 -10.02 -18.36 12.73
C LEU A 211 -9.78 -19.42 13.81
N GLY A 212 -10.63 -19.50 14.83
CA GLY A 212 -10.57 -20.62 15.81
C GLY A 212 -10.74 -21.99 15.13
N GLU A 213 -10.61 -23.09 15.89
CA GLU A 213 -10.71 -24.51 15.46
C GLU A 213 -12.02 -24.93 14.74
N ALA A 214 -12.79 -24.02 14.15
CA ALA A 214 -14.05 -24.28 13.45
C ALA A 214 -13.89 -24.70 11.98
N VAL A 215 -12.67 -24.97 11.48
CA VAL A 215 -12.43 -25.40 10.09
C VAL A 215 -11.98 -26.87 9.99
N SER A 216 -12.38 -27.73 10.94
CA SER A 216 -12.09 -29.16 10.87
C SER A 216 -13.00 -29.95 9.90
N ASP A 217 -14.01 -29.33 9.28
CA ASP A 217 -15.05 -30.03 8.50
C ASP A 217 -15.23 -29.54 7.05
N ILE A 218 -14.17 -29.08 6.36
CA ILE A 218 -14.25 -28.92 4.90
C ILE A 218 -13.77 -30.21 4.24
N PRO A 219 -14.66 -31.01 3.61
CA PRO A 219 -14.24 -32.21 2.90
C PRO A 219 -13.31 -31.80 1.77
N THR A 220 -12.10 -32.37 1.76
CA THR A 220 -11.15 -32.20 0.68
C THR A 220 -11.82 -32.63 -0.63
N ALA A 221 -12.14 -31.67 -1.49
CA ALA A 221 -12.62 -31.97 -2.83
C ALA A 221 -11.50 -32.73 -3.56
N LYS A 222 -11.74 -34.02 -3.84
CA LYS A 222 -10.86 -34.81 -4.69
C LYS A 222 -10.75 -34.11 -6.04
N ALA A 223 -9.53 -33.72 -6.40
CA ALA A 223 -9.22 -33.25 -7.73
C ALA A 223 -9.55 -34.37 -8.74
N VAL A 224 -10.34 -34.01 -9.75
CA VAL A 224 -10.51 -34.76 -11.01
C VAL A 224 -9.51 -34.22 -12.01
#